data_AF-A0A945R046-F1
#
_entry.id   AF-A0A945R046-F1
#
_cell.length_a   1.000
_cell.length_b   1.000
_cell.length_c   1.000
_cell.angle_alpha   90.00
_cell.angle_beta   90.00
_cell.angle_gamma   90.00
#
_symmetry.space_group_name_H-M   'P 1'
#
loop_
_entity.id
_entity.type
_entity.pdbx_description
1 polymer ?
#
loop_
_entity_poly.entity_id
_entity_poly.type
_entity_poly.pdbx_seq_one_letter_code
_entity_poly.pdbx_strand_id
1 'polypeptide(L)'
;DNSETYLYQAVQFYDWGFLLRPGVIIIFVLTVISIWFGARNAPTGETEMADGIKPKPTNMKPQAYFAAFVVFLFAWGLIDGVQHSFLGAVYPVGICLVMLPIAGRLFYVTAKNRTEHAANYDYEVEGDHAGQEDVPGLVYYLTWLAGFIAAVMLVGFWLAITGFFLIFLRAHSDATWTRIVTMTTCGVGFITCLSWIMVLNFPGGLLQHYFKLPWPLS
;
A
#
# COMPACT_ATOMS: atom_id res chain seq x y z
N ASP A 1 2.34 -23.98 4.19
CA ASP A 1 2.11 -25.35 4.69
C ASP A 1 0.93 -25.50 5.64
N ASN A 2 0.95 -24.97 6.87
CA ASN A 2 -0.16 -25.24 7.81
C ASN A 2 -1.53 -24.74 7.32
N SER A 3 -1.60 -23.56 6.70
CA SER A 3 -2.86 -22.98 6.19
C SER A 3 -3.47 -23.78 5.02
N GLU A 4 -2.64 -24.35 4.13
CA GLU A 4 -3.11 -25.20 3.04
C GLU A 4 -3.68 -26.51 3.56
N THR A 5 -3.02 -27.15 4.53
CA THR A 5 -3.51 -28.40 5.15
C THR A 5 -4.88 -28.21 5.80
N TYR A 6 -5.12 -27.11 6.52
CA TYR A 6 -6.42 -26.83 7.14
C TYR A 6 -7.51 -26.53 6.11
N LEU A 7 -7.18 -25.85 5.00
CA LEU A 7 -8.12 -25.58 3.92
C LEU A 7 -8.47 -26.87 3.16
N TYR A 8 -7.49 -27.75 2.90
CA TYR A 8 -7.71 -29.07 2.27
C TYR A 8 -8.62 -29.93 3.15
N GLN A 9 -8.34 -30.01 4.46
CA GLN A 9 -9.19 -30.74 5.40
C GLN A 9 -10.60 -30.14 5.45
N ALA A 10 -10.75 -28.82 5.52
CA ALA A 10 -12.08 -28.20 5.57
C ALA A 10 -12.90 -28.46 4.29
N VAL A 11 -12.28 -28.41 3.11
CA VAL A 11 -12.95 -28.68 1.83
C VAL A 11 -13.27 -30.18 1.67
N GLN A 12 -12.36 -31.08 2.04
CA GLN A 12 -12.60 -32.53 1.95
C GLN A 12 -13.66 -33.03 2.94
N PHE A 13 -13.75 -32.45 4.15
CA PHE A 13 -14.72 -32.88 5.15
C PHE A 13 -16.12 -32.26 4.96
N TYR A 14 -16.23 -31.10 4.32
CA TYR A 14 -17.47 -30.32 4.32
C TYR A 14 -18.01 -29.98 2.94
N ASP A 15 -17.23 -30.19 1.87
CA ASP A 15 -17.62 -29.86 0.49
C ASP A 15 -18.19 -28.42 0.42
N TRP A 16 -19.26 -28.18 -0.33
CA TRP A 16 -19.99 -26.90 -0.34
C TRP A 16 -20.67 -26.51 0.99
N GLY A 17 -20.80 -27.44 1.93
CA GLY A 17 -21.39 -27.21 3.26
C GLY A 17 -20.55 -26.33 4.18
N PHE A 18 -19.28 -26.08 3.85
CA PHE A 18 -18.43 -25.11 4.56
C PHE A 18 -19.03 -23.69 4.56
N LEU A 19 -19.71 -23.27 3.48
CA LEU A 19 -20.32 -21.95 3.37
C LEU A 19 -21.48 -21.72 4.35
N LEU A 20 -22.13 -22.81 4.79
CA LEU A 20 -23.24 -22.78 5.76
C LEU A 20 -22.77 -22.72 7.21
N ARG A 21 -21.45 -22.70 7.45
CA ARG A 21 -20.93 -22.62 8.81
C ARG A 21 -21.26 -21.26 9.44
N PRO A 22 -21.65 -21.23 10.73
CA PRO A 22 -22.00 -20.00 11.42
C PRO A 22 -20.95 -18.89 11.28
N GLY A 23 -19.66 -19.23 11.39
CA GLY A 23 -18.58 -18.25 11.26
C GLY A 23 -18.47 -17.62 9.87
N VAL A 24 -18.64 -18.40 8.80
CA VAL A 24 -18.58 -17.91 7.41
C VAL A 24 -19.77 -16.99 7.13
N ILE A 25 -20.97 -17.39 7.58
CA ILE A 25 -22.18 -16.58 7.45
C ILE A 25 -22.03 -15.25 8.19
N ILE A 26 -21.49 -15.25 9.42
CA ILE A 26 -21.28 -14.02 10.19
C ILE A 26 -20.34 -13.07 9.44
N ILE A 27 -19.17 -13.56 8.99
CA ILE A 27 -18.20 -12.72 8.27
C ILE A 27 -18.79 -12.23 6.94
N PHE A 28 -19.53 -13.09 6.22
CA PHE A 28 -20.19 -12.73 4.98
C PHE A 28 -21.23 -11.62 5.18
N VAL A 29 -22.10 -11.75 6.20
CA VAL A 29 -23.10 -10.74 6.55
C VAL A 29 -22.43 -9.43 6.95
N LEU A 30 -21.38 -9.46 7.78
CA LEU A 30 -20.62 -8.27 8.17
C LEU A 30 -19.98 -7.59 6.95
N THR A 31 -19.47 -8.37 6.00
CA THR A 31 -18.87 -7.85 4.76
C THR A 31 -19.93 -7.16 3.89
N VAL A 32 -21.10 -7.79 3.70
CA VAL A 32 -22.21 -7.20 2.94
C VAL A 32 -22.72 -5.91 3.60
N ILE A 33 -22.87 -5.91 4.93
CA ILE A 33 -23.26 -4.72 5.70
C ILE A 33 -22.23 -3.60 5.53
N SER A 34 -20.93 -3.92 5.65
CA SER A 34 -19.85 -2.95 5.47
C SER A 34 -19.85 -2.35 4.06
N ILE A 35 -20.01 -3.17 3.02
CA ILE A 35 -20.11 -2.69 1.63
C ILE A 35 -21.36 -1.82 1.45
N TRP A 36 -22.50 -2.20 2.05
CA TRP A 36 -23.74 -1.44 1.94
C TRP A 36 -23.64 -0.07 2.62
N PHE A 37 -23.14 -0.01 3.87
CA PHE A 37 -22.89 1.26 4.55
C PHE A 37 -21.82 2.09 3.83
N GLY A 38 -20.76 1.45 3.34
CA GLY A 38 -19.71 2.11 2.57
C GLY A 38 -20.22 2.70 1.26
N ALA A 39 -21.11 2.00 0.54
CA ALA A 39 -21.69 2.50 -0.70
C ALA A 39 -22.73 3.60 -0.46
N ARG A 40 -23.48 3.54 0.65
CA ARG A 40 -24.51 4.54 0.99
C ARG A 40 -23.94 5.80 1.63
N ASN A 41 -22.87 5.65 2.40
CA ASN A 41 -22.13 6.75 3.02
C ASN A 41 -20.91 7.15 2.19
N ALA A 42 -20.74 6.56 0.99
CA ALA A 42 -19.76 7.04 0.05
C ALA A 42 -20.10 8.50 -0.22
N PRO A 43 -19.18 9.46 0.01
CA PRO A 43 -19.41 10.81 -0.42
C PRO A 43 -19.66 10.74 -1.93
N THR A 44 -20.91 10.96 -2.35
CA THR A 44 -21.22 11.35 -3.71
C THR A 44 -20.28 12.52 -3.96
N GLY A 45 -19.37 12.39 -4.93
CA GLY A 45 -18.27 13.34 -5.20
C GLY A 45 -18.74 14.72 -5.69
N GLU A 46 -19.82 15.24 -5.10
CA GLU A 46 -20.49 16.50 -5.39
C GLU A 46 -20.66 17.38 -4.14
N THR A 47 -20.15 16.99 -2.96
CA THR A 47 -20.26 17.83 -1.75
C THR A 47 -18.89 18.26 -1.22
N GLU A 48 -18.32 19.24 -1.92
CA GLU A 48 -17.90 20.56 -1.40
C GLU A 48 -17.41 21.38 -2.60
N MET A 49 -18.35 21.66 -3.52
CA MET A 49 -18.16 22.62 -4.62
C MET A 49 -18.24 24.05 -4.06
N ALA A 50 -17.29 24.40 -3.18
CA ALA A 50 -17.03 25.76 -2.80
C ALA A 50 -16.05 26.35 -3.83
N ASP A 51 -16.62 27.18 -4.69
CA ASP A 51 -16.00 28.28 -5.46
C ASP A 51 -14.62 28.00 -6.11
N GLY A 52 -14.63 27.86 -7.44
CA GLY A 52 -13.43 27.81 -8.26
C GLY A 52 -13.34 26.52 -9.08
N ILE A 53 -13.39 26.67 -10.41
CA ILE A 53 -13.08 25.61 -11.37
C ILE A 53 -11.65 25.14 -11.08
N LYS A 54 -11.50 24.03 -10.34
CA LYS A 54 -10.20 23.39 -10.15
C LYS A 54 -9.80 22.71 -11.47
N PRO A 55 -8.55 22.86 -11.92
CA PRO A 55 -8.10 22.25 -13.15
C PRO A 55 -8.10 20.73 -12.98
N LYS A 56 -9.07 20.02 -13.58
CA LYS A 56 -8.98 18.56 -13.70
C LYS A 56 -7.90 18.21 -14.73
N PRO A 57 -7.12 17.13 -14.51
CA PRO A 57 -6.17 16.66 -15.51
C PRO A 57 -6.89 16.41 -16.84
N THR A 58 -6.51 17.13 -17.89
CA THR A 58 -7.16 17.05 -19.21
C THR A 58 -6.76 15.79 -19.97
N ASN A 59 -5.65 15.18 -19.57
CA ASN A 59 -5.05 14.03 -20.23
C ASN A 59 -5.02 12.83 -19.28
N MET A 60 -5.98 11.93 -19.41
CA MET A 60 -6.06 10.70 -18.62
C MET A 60 -5.18 9.57 -19.18
N LYS A 61 -4.36 9.81 -20.22
CA LYS A 61 -3.51 8.77 -20.83
C LYS A 61 -2.58 8.07 -19.82
N PRO A 62 -1.88 8.76 -18.89
CA PRO A 62 -1.05 8.09 -17.87
C PRO A 62 -1.88 7.16 -16.98
N GLN A 63 -3.06 7.62 -16.54
CA GLN A 63 -4.00 6.81 -15.75
C GLN A 63 -4.53 5.62 -16.55
N ALA A 64 -4.77 5.78 -17.86
CA ALA A 64 -5.21 4.71 -18.76
C ALA A 64 -4.11 3.65 -18.95
N TYR A 65 -2.84 4.04 -19.10
CA TYR A 65 -1.72 3.09 -19.16
C TYR A 65 -1.58 2.31 -17.86
N PHE A 66 -1.71 2.98 -16.71
CA PHE A 66 -1.68 2.31 -15.41
C PHE A 66 -2.87 1.35 -15.25
N ALA A 67 -4.09 1.79 -15.58
CA ALA A 67 -5.28 0.93 -15.53
C ALA A 67 -5.17 -0.27 -16.49
N ALA A 68 -4.60 -0.09 -17.68
CA ALA A 68 -4.31 -1.17 -18.62
C ALA A 68 -3.33 -2.18 -18.03
N PHE A 69 -2.27 -1.70 -17.37
CA PHE A 69 -1.30 -2.55 -16.69
C PHE A 69 -1.93 -3.35 -15.55
N VAL A 70 -2.79 -2.74 -14.75
CA VAL A 70 -3.54 -3.43 -13.68
C VAL A 70 -4.48 -4.49 -14.26
N VAL A 71 -5.21 -4.18 -15.34
CA VAL A 71 -6.04 -5.17 -16.06
C VAL A 71 -5.19 -6.33 -16.57
N PHE A 72 -4.02 -6.04 -17.14
CA PHE A 72 -3.08 -7.05 -17.59
C PHE A 72 -2.62 -7.96 -16.44
N LEU A 73 -2.25 -7.40 -15.28
CA LEU A 73 -1.85 -8.19 -14.11
C LEU A 73 -2.97 -9.10 -13.61
N PHE A 74 -4.21 -8.63 -13.55
CA PHE A 74 -5.34 -9.48 -13.14
C PHE A 74 -5.69 -10.54 -14.19
N ALA A 75 -5.59 -10.22 -15.48
CA ALA A 75 -5.77 -11.20 -16.54
C ALA A 75 -4.68 -12.29 -16.49
N TRP A 76 -3.42 -11.88 -16.28
CA TRP A 76 -2.30 -12.79 -16.12
C TRP A 76 -2.44 -13.65 -14.85
N GLY A 77 -2.80 -13.03 -13.71
CA GLY A 77 -3.04 -13.73 -12.45
C GLY A 77 -4.21 -14.72 -12.54
N LEU A 78 -5.22 -14.45 -13.37
CA LEU A 78 -6.29 -15.40 -13.65
C LEU A 78 -5.79 -16.61 -14.45
N ILE A 79 -4.98 -16.38 -15.48
CA ILE A 79 -4.38 -17.44 -16.31
C ILE A 79 -3.46 -18.31 -15.44
N ASP A 80 -2.56 -17.69 -14.67
CA ASP A 80 -1.65 -18.40 -13.76
C ASP A 80 -2.44 -19.15 -12.68
N GLY A 81 -3.41 -18.49 -12.06
CA GLY A 81 -4.25 -19.08 -11.01
C GLY A 81 -4.99 -20.35 -11.46
N VAL A 82 -5.50 -20.40 -12.68
CA VAL A 82 -6.22 -21.57 -13.22
C VAL A 82 -5.28 -22.76 -13.50
N GLN A 83 -3.97 -22.53 -13.62
CA GLN A 83 -2.99 -23.59 -13.84
C GLN A 83 -2.53 -24.28 -12.55
N HIS A 84 -2.81 -23.69 -11.38
CA HIS A 84 -2.48 -24.27 -10.08
C HIS A 84 -3.51 -25.31 -9.62
N SER A 85 -3.14 -26.10 -8.60
CA SER A 85 -4.07 -27.01 -7.93
C SER A 85 -5.26 -26.23 -7.37
N PHE A 86 -6.42 -26.88 -7.20
CA PHE A 86 -7.66 -26.23 -6.76
C PHE A 86 -7.45 -25.29 -5.56
N LEU A 87 -6.69 -25.72 -4.55
CA LEU A 87 -6.46 -24.90 -3.35
C LEU A 87 -5.54 -23.70 -3.60
N GLY A 88 -4.53 -23.86 -4.45
CA GLY A 88 -3.68 -22.76 -4.90
C GLY A 88 -4.41 -21.79 -5.83
N ALA A 89 -5.45 -22.26 -6.52
CA ALA A 89 -6.23 -21.49 -7.47
C ALA A 89 -7.34 -20.66 -6.80
N VAL A 90 -8.01 -21.18 -5.76
CA VAL A 90 -9.22 -20.56 -5.16
C VAL A 90 -9.04 -19.09 -4.81
N TYR A 91 -7.93 -18.74 -4.16
CA TYR A 91 -7.66 -17.36 -3.76
C TYR A 91 -7.29 -16.44 -4.95
N PRO A 92 -6.24 -16.72 -5.74
CA PRO A 92 -5.85 -15.84 -6.85
C PRO A 92 -6.94 -15.74 -7.93
N VAL A 93 -7.60 -16.86 -8.29
CA VAL A 93 -8.70 -16.85 -9.27
C VAL A 93 -9.88 -16.05 -8.73
N GLY A 94 -10.27 -16.25 -7.47
CA GLY A 94 -11.38 -15.53 -6.85
C GLY A 94 -11.18 -14.01 -6.85
N ILE A 95 -9.99 -13.53 -6.50
CA ILE A 95 -9.67 -12.10 -6.53
C ILE A 95 -9.67 -11.58 -7.98
N CYS A 96 -9.03 -12.30 -8.90
CA CYS A 96 -8.97 -11.86 -10.29
C CYS A 96 -10.36 -11.78 -10.92
N LEU A 97 -11.27 -12.72 -10.64
CA LEU A 97 -12.64 -12.68 -11.14
C LEU A 97 -13.42 -11.45 -10.68
N VAL A 98 -13.21 -10.98 -9.44
CA VAL A 98 -13.88 -9.79 -8.91
C VAL A 98 -13.19 -8.51 -9.37
N MET A 99 -11.86 -8.47 -9.38
CA MET A 99 -11.10 -7.25 -9.66
C MET A 99 -11.01 -6.93 -11.15
N LEU A 100 -10.97 -7.94 -12.03
CA LEU A 100 -10.87 -7.74 -13.48
C LEU A 100 -12.04 -6.92 -14.08
N PRO A 101 -13.32 -7.15 -13.74
CA PRO A 101 -14.40 -6.29 -14.24
C PRO A 101 -14.35 -4.86 -13.67
N ILE A 102 -13.91 -4.68 -12.42
CA ILE A 102 -13.74 -3.35 -11.81
C ILE A 102 -12.61 -2.58 -12.50
N ALA A 103 -11.44 -3.22 -12.64
CA ALA A 103 -10.28 -2.66 -13.33
C ALA A 103 -10.59 -2.41 -14.82
N GLY A 104 -11.33 -3.30 -15.47
CA GLY A 104 -11.79 -3.15 -16.85
C GLY A 104 -12.72 -1.94 -17.03
N ARG A 105 -13.65 -1.72 -16.09
CA ARG A 105 -14.50 -0.52 -16.08
C ARG A 105 -13.67 0.75 -15.90
N LEU A 106 -12.70 0.74 -14.99
CA LEU A 106 -11.79 1.87 -14.76
C LEU A 106 -10.94 2.18 -16.01
N PHE A 107 -10.39 1.15 -16.65
CA PHE A 107 -9.64 1.27 -17.90
C PHE A 107 -10.52 1.86 -19.02
N TYR A 108 -11.76 1.38 -19.16
CA TYR A 108 -12.68 1.91 -20.17
C TYR A 108 -12.98 3.41 -19.97
N VAL A 109 -13.18 3.84 -18.72
CA VAL A 109 -13.45 5.26 -18.41
C VAL A 109 -12.24 6.14 -18.66
N THR A 110 -11.06 5.71 -18.23
CA THR A 110 -9.79 6.44 -18.41
C THR A 110 -9.36 6.46 -19.88
N ALA A 111 -9.52 5.36 -20.62
CA ALA A 111 -9.21 5.28 -22.05
C ALA A 111 -10.13 6.16 -22.91
N LYS A 112 -11.39 6.36 -22.50
CA LYS A 112 -12.31 7.31 -23.17
C LYS A 112 -12.11 8.76 -22.75
N ASN A 113 -11.08 9.05 -21.96
CA ASN A 113 -10.72 10.39 -21.49
C ASN A 113 -11.93 11.14 -20.89
N ARG A 114 -12.75 10.44 -20.09
CA ARG A 114 -13.90 11.04 -19.40
C ARG A 114 -13.40 11.83 -18.19
N THR A 115 -12.87 13.02 -18.45
CA THR A 115 -12.24 13.91 -17.46
C THR A 115 -13.17 14.34 -16.34
N GLU A 116 -14.49 14.27 -16.54
CA GLU A 116 -15.53 14.58 -15.56
C GLU A 116 -15.72 13.50 -14.47
N HIS A 117 -15.22 12.28 -14.68
CA HIS A 117 -15.50 11.17 -13.76
C HIS A 117 -14.71 11.30 -12.45
N ALA A 118 -15.31 10.89 -11.33
CA ALA A 118 -14.67 10.88 -10.00
C ALA A 118 -13.38 10.05 -9.93
N ALA A 119 -13.12 9.18 -10.90
CA ALA A 119 -11.86 8.45 -11.02
C ALA A 119 -10.69 9.32 -11.52
N ASN A 120 -10.97 10.50 -12.09
CA ASN A 120 -9.96 11.46 -12.52
C ASN A 120 -9.62 12.40 -11.35
N TYR A 121 -8.87 11.88 -10.37
CA TYR A 121 -8.43 12.63 -9.22
C TYR A 121 -6.92 12.56 -9.11
N ASP A 122 -6.28 13.73 -9.03
CA ASP A 122 -4.84 13.86 -8.95
C ASP A 122 -4.49 14.89 -7.88
N TYR A 123 -3.90 14.46 -6.76
CA TYR A 123 -3.58 15.33 -5.63
C TYR A 123 -2.56 16.43 -5.97
N GLU A 124 -1.74 16.25 -7.01
CA GLU A 124 -0.76 17.25 -7.43
C GLU A 124 -1.41 18.39 -8.24
N VAL A 125 -2.56 18.12 -8.88
CA VAL A 125 -3.29 19.08 -9.72
C VAL A 125 -4.57 19.57 -9.03
N GLU A 126 -5.15 18.76 -8.15
CA GLU A 126 -6.39 19.01 -7.42
C GLU A 126 -6.19 18.67 -5.92
N GLY A 127 -5.92 19.69 -5.11
CA GLY A 127 -5.64 19.56 -3.68
C GLY A 127 -5.39 20.91 -3.03
N ASP A 128 -5.18 20.93 -1.71
CA ASP A 128 -4.91 22.16 -0.93
C ASP A 128 -3.59 22.84 -1.33
N HIS A 129 -2.73 22.11 -2.04
CA HIS A 129 -1.42 22.53 -2.52
C HIS A 129 -1.36 22.62 -4.06
N ALA A 130 -2.50 22.54 -4.77
CA ALA A 130 -2.54 22.60 -6.23
C ALA A 130 -2.01 23.94 -6.75
N GLY A 131 -0.95 23.89 -7.56
CA GLY A 131 -0.30 25.08 -8.14
C GLY A 131 0.69 25.81 -7.23
N GLN A 132 0.98 25.28 -6.04
CA GLN A 132 2.07 25.79 -5.19
C GLN A 132 3.37 25.08 -5.56
N GLU A 133 4.28 25.79 -6.24
CA GLU A 133 5.61 25.26 -6.62
C GLU A 133 6.50 24.90 -5.41
N ASP A 134 6.18 25.43 -4.23
CA ASP A 134 6.94 25.23 -2.99
C ASP A 134 6.72 23.88 -2.31
N VAL A 135 5.71 23.09 -2.73
CA VAL A 135 5.38 21.80 -2.11
C VAL A 135 5.94 20.66 -2.97
N PRO A 136 6.93 19.89 -2.47
CA PRO A 136 7.48 18.78 -3.24
C PRO A 136 6.41 17.73 -3.57
N GLY A 137 6.35 17.32 -4.84
CA GLY A 137 5.42 16.29 -5.31
C GLY A 137 5.67 14.91 -4.71
N LEU A 138 4.79 13.95 -5.00
CA LEU A 138 4.82 12.60 -4.43
C LEU A 138 6.11 11.85 -4.78
N VAL A 139 6.65 12.04 -5.98
CA VAL A 139 7.90 11.42 -6.43
C VAL A 139 9.06 11.79 -5.51
N TYR A 140 9.10 13.01 -5.00
CA TYR A 140 10.16 13.45 -4.10
C TYR A 140 10.18 12.61 -2.82
N TYR A 141 9.04 12.37 -2.17
CA TYR A 141 8.98 11.52 -0.98
C TYR A 141 9.23 10.03 -1.29
N LEU A 142 8.81 9.56 -2.47
CA LEU A 142 9.16 8.21 -2.94
C LEU A 142 10.68 8.05 -3.10
N THR A 143 11.40 9.08 -3.56
CA THR A 143 12.87 9.01 -3.63
C THR A 143 13.53 8.93 -2.26
N TRP A 144 12.99 9.62 -1.25
CA TRP A 144 13.45 9.47 0.13
C TRP A 144 13.23 8.06 0.67
N LEU A 145 12.05 7.48 0.41
CA LEU A 145 11.75 6.10 0.82
C LEU A 145 12.67 5.09 0.11
N ALA A 146 12.86 5.22 -1.20
CA ALA A 146 13.77 4.37 -1.97
C ALA A 146 15.22 4.51 -1.48
N GLY A 147 15.66 5.74 -1.20
CA GLY A 147 16.97 6.02 -0.63
C GLY A 147 17.15 5.40 0.76
N PHE A 148 16.12 5.44 1.60
CA PHE A 148 16.12 4.76 2.89
C PHE A 148 16.28 3.25 2.74
N ILE A 149 15.50 2.62 1.85
CA ILE A 149 15.62 1.18 1.58
C ILE A 149 17.04 0.82 1.10
N ALA A 150 17.60 1.60 0.18
CA ALA A 150 18.97 1.41 -0.27
C ALA A 150 19.98 1.54 0.88
N ALA A 151 19.79 2.51 1.78
CA ALA A 151 20.64 2.67 2.96
C ALA A 151 20.53 1.46 3.90
N VAL A 152 19.34 0.92 4.15
CA VAL A 152 19.15 -0.30 4.94
C VAL A 152 19.92 -1.46 4.33
N MET A 153 19.84 -1.64 3.01
CA MET A 153 20.57 -2.70 2.30
C MET A 153 22.09 -2.55 2.41
N LEU A 154 22.61 -1.33 2.52
CA LEU A 154 24.05 -1.06 2.59
C LEU A 154 24.60 -1.16 4.01
N VAL A 155 23.98 -0.48 4.98
CA VAL A 155 24.53 -0.29 6.33
C VAL A 155 23.70 -0.93 7.45
N GLY A 156 22.58 -1.56 7.11
CA GLY A 156 21.65 -2.17 8.07
C GLY A 156 20.64 -1.15 8.62
N PHE A 157 19.53 -1.69 9.12
CA PHE A 157 18.35 -0.88 9.48
C PHE A 157 18.64 0.16 10.56
N TRP A 158 19.35 -0.21 11.62
CA TRP A 158 19.55 0.69 12.77
C TRP A 158 20.36 1.95 12.41
N LEU A 159 21.41 1.81 11.60
CA LEU A 159 22.18 2.95 11.08
C LEU A 159 21.38 3.74 10.05
N ALA A 160 20.69 3.03 9.15
CA ALA A 160 19.88 3.66 8.12
C ALA A 160 18.76 4.53 8.74
N ILE A 161 18.04 4.03 9.76
CA ILE A 161 16.92 4.79 10.36
C ILE A 161 17.43 5.99 11.15
N THR A 162 18.58 5.85 11.82
CA THR A 162 19.22 6.96 12.56
C THR A 162 19.67 8.06 11.61
N GLY A 163 20.38 7.70 10.53
CA GLY A 163 20.80 8.64 9.51
C GLY A 163 19.63 9.26 8.77
N PHE A 164 18.63 8.45 8.42
CA PHE A 164 17.42 8.92 7.75
C PHE A 164 16.68 9.94 8.60
N PHE A 165 16.43 9.69 9.89
CA PHE A 165 15.76 10.68 10.75
C PHE A 165 16.57 11.97 10.88
N LEU A 166 17.89 11.92 11.08
CA LEU A 166 18.71 13.13 11.17
C LEU A 166 18.66 13.95 9.88
N ILE A 167 18.88 13.31 8.74
CA ILE A 167 18.96 13.99 7.44
C ILE A 167 17.57 14.47 7.02
N PHE A 168 16.54 13.63 7.14
CA PHE A 168 15.18 13.94 6.74
C PHE A 168 14.60 15.07 7.59
N LEU A 169 14.70 15.00 8.92
CA LEU A 169 14.22 16.09 9.79
C LEU A 169 15.02 17.37 9.56
N ARG A 170 16.32 17.29 9.27
CA ARG A 170 17.11 18.48 8.95
C ARG A 170 16.70 19.14 7.62
N ALA A 171 16.33 18.34 6.63
CA ALA A 171 15.91 18.81 5.32
C ALA A 171 14.48 19.37 5.32
N HIS A 172 13.59 18.83 6.17
CA HIS A 172 12.17 19.17 6.19
C HIS A 172 11.71 19.95 7.42
N SER A 173 12.63 20.39 8.28
CA SER A 173 12.30 21.17 9.47
C SER A 173 13.26 22.34 9.68
N ASP A 174 12.71 23.49 10.06
CA ASP A 174 13.46 24.64 10.59
C ASP A 174 13.88 24.44 12.06
N ALA A 175 13.72 23.22 12.59
CA ALA A 175 14.10 22.89 13.95
C ALA A 175 15.61 23.01 14.16
N THR A 176 15.99 23.51 15.33
CA THR A 176 17.39 23.53 15.78
C THR A 176 17.94 22.11 15.87
N TRP A 177 19.26 21.96 15.63
CA TRP A 177 19.97 20.67 15.71
C TRP A 177 19.69 19.90 17.01
N THR A 178 19.61 20.60 18.14
CA THR A 178 19.28 19.98 19.44
C THR A 178 17.93 19.28 19.42
N ARG A 179 16.91 19.89 18.82
CA ARG A 179 15.57 19.32 18.73
C ARG A 179 15.54 18.10 17.80
N ILE A 180 16.25 18.19 16.67
CA ILE A 180 16.39 17.08 15.70
C ILE A 180 17.08 15.87 16.35
N VAL A 181 18.19 16.10 17.05
CA VAL A 181 18.91 15.04 17.76
C VAL A 181 18.03 14.43 18.84
N THR A 182 17.38 15.24 19.69
CA THR A 182 16.48 14.73 20.73
C THR A 182 15.34 13.90 20.15
N MET A 183 14.68 14.38 19.08
CA MET A 183 13.61 13.64 18.40
C MET A 183 14.11 12.32 17.80
N THR A 184 15.29 12.34 17.18
CA THR A 184 15.89 11.13 16.61
C THR A 184 16.25 10.13 17.70
N THR A 185 16.89 10.58 18.78
CA THR A 185 17.24 9.72 19.91
C THR A 185 16.00 9.12 20.57
N CYS A 186 14.93 9.89 20.77
CA CYS A 186 13.67 9.37 21.29
C CYS A 186 13.03 8.34 20.35
N GLY A 187 12.96 8.64 19.04
CA GLY A 187 12.36 7.74 18.06
C GLY A 187 13.13 6.43 17.89
N VAL A 188 14.44 6.51 17.65
CA VAL A 188 15.31 5.33 17.51
C VAL A 188 15.40 4.56 18.82
N GLY A 189 15.47 5.26 19.96
CA GLY A 189 15.46 4.65 21.29
C GLY A 189 14.17 3.87 21.56
N PHE A 190 13.02 4.42 21.18
CA PHE A 190 11.73 3.74 21.29
C PHE A 190 11.68 2.45 20.45
N ILE A 191 12.11 2.52 19.18
CA ILE A 191 12.16 1.35 18.29
C ILE A 191 13.13 0.29 18.84
N THR A 192 14.28 0.70 19.35
CA THR A 192 15.28 -0.19 19.96
C THR A 192 14.73 -0.87 21.22
N CYS A 193 13.99 -0.12 22.05
CA CYS A 193 13.31 -0.66 23.24
C CYS A 193 12.25 -1.69 22.85
N LEU A 194 11.41 -1.39 21.85
CA LEU A 194 10.42 -2.34 21.34
C LEU A 194 11.08 -3.60 20.77
N SER A 195 12.17 -3.45 20.02
CA SER A 195 12.93 -4.58 19.50
C SER A 195 13.47 -5.47 20.63
N TRP A 196 13.94 -4.86 21.71
CA TRP A 196 14.40 -5.62 22.88
C TRP A 196 13.25 -6.39 23.57
N ILE A 197 12.10 -5.74 23.78
CA ILE A 197 10.92 -6.35 24.42
C ILE A 197 10.36 -7.50 23.56
N MET A 198 10.31 -7.31 22.24
CA MET A 198 9.75 -8.29 21.30
C MET A 198 10.77 -9.28 20.75
N VAL A 199 12.03 -9.22 21.19
CA VAL A 199 13.15 -10.03 20.68
C VAL A 199 13.21 -9.98 19.15
N LEU A 200 13.02 -8.79 18.60
CA LEU A 200 13.02 -8.54 17.15
C LEU A 200 14.45 -8.29 16.68
N ASN A 201 14.92 -9.09 15.72
CA ASN A 201 16.17 -8.82 15.03
C ASN A 201 15.95 -7.83 13.89
N PHE A 202 16.75 -6.77 13.85
CA PHE A 202 16.72 -5.81 12.75
C PHE A 202 17.36 -6.41 11.50
N PRO A 203 16.88 -6.03 10.29
CA PRO A 203 17.53 -6.48 9.08
C PRO A 203 18.92 -5.86 8.95
N GLY A 204 19.93 -6.72 8.86
CA GLY A 204 21.32 -6.35 8.55
C GLY A 204 21.48 -6.00 7.07
N GLY A 205 22.44 -5.12 6.79
CA GLY A 205 22.84 -4.76 5.44
C GLY A 205 24.15 -5.42 5.02
N LEU A 206 24.71 -4.95 3.91
CA LEU A 206 25.98 -5.41 3.38
C LEU A 206 27.15 -5.21 4.37
N LEU A 207 27.11 -4.14 5.18
CA LEU A 207 28.10 -3.90 6.23
C LEU A 207 28.15 -5.05 7.24
N GLN A 208 26.99 -5.52 7.69
CA GLN A 208 26.85 -6.65 8.64
C GLN A 208 27.23 -8.00 8.00
N HIS A 209 27.16 -8.10 6.67
CA HIS A 209 27.64 -9.29 5.96
C HIS A 209 29.16 -9.43 6.03
N TYR A 210 29.90 -8.33 5.95
CA TYR A 210 31.36 -8.33 6.02
C TYR A 210 31.91 -8.21 7.46
N PHE A 211 31.19 -7.52 8.35
CA PHE A 211 31.62 -7.26 9.73
C PHE A 211 30.61 -7.80 10.73
N LYS A 212 31.06 -8.60 11.69
CA LYS A 212 30.23 -9.02 12.82
C LYS A 212 30.14 -7.88 13.84
N LEU A 213 29.05 -7.13 13.79
CA LEU A 213 28.77 -6.03 14.71
C LEU A 213 27.92 -6.51 15.90
N PRO A 214 28.08 -5.91 17.10
CA PRO A 214 27.21 -6.22 18.23
C PRO A 214 25.80 -5.64 18.01
N TRP A 215 24.80 -6.27 18.61
CA TRP A 215 23.45 -5.71 18.67
C TRP A 215 23.46 -4.30 19.30
N PRO A 216 22.70 -3.31 18.79
CA PRO A 216 21.65 -3.39 17.76
C PRO A 216 22.14 -3.19 16.30
N LEU A 217 23.46 -3.15 16.08
CA LEU A 217 24.08 -2.99 14.75
C LEU A 217 24.30 -4.32 14.02
N SER A 218 23.97 -5.43 14.68
CA SER A 218 24.14 -6.82 14.22
C SER A 218 23.47 -7.13 12.90
#